data_AF-A0A2P2IKB5-F1
#
_entry.id   AF-A0A2P2IKB5-F1
#
_cell.length_a   1.000
_cell.length_b   1.000
_cell.length_c   1.000
_cell.angle_alpha   90.00
_cell.angle_beta   90.00
_cell.angle_gamma   90.00
#
_symmetry.space_group_name_H-M   'P 1'
#
loop_
_entity.id
_entity.type
_entity.pdbx_description
1 polymer ?
#
loop_
_entity_poly.entity_id
_entity_poly.type
_entity_poly.pdbx_seq_one_letter_code
_entity_poly.pdbx_strand_id
1 'polypeptide(L)'
;MLDMYDFENDIWLCHSFGGKCYNYTAFQPAINVLKEIRVFLEANPSEIVTIFIEDYVTSPNGLNKVFDAADLRKYWFPVSQMPKNGRNWPTVDDMVRKNHRLLVFTSKSWKEAAEGIAYEWRYVVENQCESHEVIQTENLLLRKLINFRLIGCGNYRWKWWNAIWLMSKPWRITYHEHNNKVTDLSKLLS
;
A
#
# COMPACT_ATOMS: atom_id res chain seq x y z
N MET A 1 -4.91 -0.33 -0.42
CA MET A 1 -4.93 -0.67 -1.85
C MET A 1 -5.81 0.36 -2.51
N LEU A 2 -5.40 0.87 -3.67
CA LEU A 2 -6.10 1.90 -4.42
C LEU A 2 -6.25 1.42 -5.86
N ASP A 3 -7.48 1.30 -6.30
CA ASP A 3 -7.79 0.88 -7.66
C ASP A 3 -7.78 2.13 -8.55
N MET A 4 -6.80 2.24 -9.44
CA MET A 4 -6.58 3.43 -10.25
C MET A 4 -6.82 3.18 -11.72
N TYR A 5 -7.61 4.05 -12.35
CA TYR A 5 -8.04 3.93 -13.75
C TYR A 5 -7.82 5.24 -14.51
N ASP A 6 -7.60 5.16 -15.82
CA ASP A 6 -7.83 6.30 -16.71
C ASP A 6 -9.34 6.54 -16.82
N PHE A 7 -9.79 7.74 -16.47
CA PHE A 7 -11.20 8.13 -16.55
C PHE A 7 -11.35 9.64 -16.67
N GLU A 8 -12.26 10.13 -17.52
CA GLU A 8 -12.51 11.57 -17.70
C GLU A 8 -11.22 12.40 -17.93
N ASN A 9 -10.28 11.84 -18.72
CA ASN A 9 -8.96 12.42 -19.01
C ASN A 9 -8.04 12.64 -17.79
N ASP A 10 -8.28 11.96 -16.68
CA ASP A 10 -7.46 11.99 -15.46
C ASP A 10 -7.33 10.59 -14.84
N ILE A 11 -6.61 10.47 -13.73
CA ILE A 11 -6.49 9.24 -12.94
C ILE A 11 -7.50 9.24 -11.80
N TRP A 12 -8.37 8.24 -11.77
CA TRP A 12 -9.46 8.14 -10.82
C TRP A 12 -9.36 6.92 -9.92
N LEU A 13 -9.84 7.07 -8.70
CA LEU A 13 -10.17 5.94 -7.84
C LEU A 13 -11.51 5.36 -8.27
N CYS A 14 -11.52 4.07 -8.58
CA CYS A 14 -12.67 3.40 -9.15
C CYS A 14 -12.65 1.91 -8.82
N HIS A 15 -13.77 1.34 -8.39
CA HIS A 15 -13.87 -0.10 -8.15
C HIS A 15 -14.85 -0.69 -9.16
N SER A 16 -14.29 -1.32 -10.20
CA SER A 16 -15.03 -1.69 -11.40
C SER A 16 -14.55 -3.05 -11.95
N PHE A 17 -15.07 -3.45 -13.11
CA PHE A 17 -14.78 -4.71 -13.78
C PHE A 17 -14.34 -4.49 -15.23
N GLY A 18 -13.65 -5.47 -15.80
CA GLY A 18 -13.21 -5.43 -17.21
C GLY A 18 -12.13 -4.38 -17.51
N GLY A 19 -11.46 -3.85 -16.48
CA GLY A 19 -10.42 -2.83 -16.63
C GLY A 19 -10.92 -1.49 -17.16
N LYS A 20 -12.21 -1.18 -16.96
CA LYS A 20 -12.83 0.09 -17.35
C LYS A 20 -13.50 0.74 -16.16
N CYS A 21 -13.32 2.05 -16.01
CA CYS A 21 -14.10 2.81 -15.04
C CYS A 21 -15.36 3.38 -15.71
N TYR A 22 -16.47 3.40 -14.96
CA TYR A 22 -17.75 3.98 -15.35
C TYR A 22 -18.16 5.06 -14.36
N ASN A 23 -19.04 5.97 -14.77
CA ASN A 23 -19.58 7.03 -13.91
C ASN A 23 -20.14 6.52 -12.58
N TYR A 24 -20.79 5.34 -12.57
CA TYR A 24 -21.41 4.78 -11.36
C TYR A 24 -20.44 3.97 -10.47
N THR A 25 -19.23 3.68 -10.98
CA THR A 25 -18.16 2.99 -10.22
C THR A 25 -17.03 3.95 -9.81
N ALA A 26 -16.99 5.14 -10.39
CA ALA A 26 -16.01 6.18 -10.10
C ALA A 26 -16.31 6.80 -8.73
N PHE A 27 -15.27 6.95 -7.90
CA PHE A 27 -15.41 7.59 -6.59
C PHE A 27 -15.00 9.06 -6.65
N GLN A 28 -13.73 9.31 -6.99
CA GLN A 28 -13.15 10.65 -7.10
C GLN A 28 -11.79 10.61 -7.81
N PRO A 29 -11.28 11.75 -8.31
CA PRO A 29 -9.91 11.86 -8.81
C PRO A 29 -8.88 11.41 -7.76
N ALA A 30 -7.90 10.61 -8.17
CA ALA A 30 -6.88 10.06 -7.27
C ALA A 30 -6.03 11.15 -6.60
N ILE A 31 -5.85 12.29 -7.26
CA ILE A 31 -5.10 13.44 -6.75
C ILE A 31 -5.61 13.95 -5.40
N ASN A 32 -6.91 13.85 -5.12
CA ASN A 32 -7.49 14.30 -3.86
C ASN A 32 -6.98 13.46 -2.68
N VAL A 33 -7.08 12.14 -2.80
CA VAL A 33 -6.59 11.19 -1.78
C VAL A 33 -5.07 11.24 -1.65
N LEU A 34 -4.35 11.39 -2.76
CA LEU A 34 -2.89 11.55 -2.71
C LEU A 34 -2.47 12.84 -1.97
N LYS A 35 -3.22 13.94 -2.10
CA LYS A 35 -2.97 15.16 -1.31
C LYS A 35 -3.25 14.96 0.17
N GLU A 36 -4.24 14.16 0.56
CA GLU A 36 -4.47 13.80 1.96
C GLU A 36 -3.29 12.99 2.53
N ILE A 37 -2.75 12.04 1.75
CA ILE A 37 -1.55 11.29 2.13
C ILE A 37 -0.35 12.22 2.30
N ARG A 38 -0.18 13.23 1.44
CA ARG A 38 0.87 14.25 1.61
C ARG A 38 0.70 14.99 2.94
N VAL A 39 -0.50 15.48 3.23
CA VAL A 39 -0.80 16.18 4.50
C VAL A 39 -0.49 15.28 5.71
N PHE A 40 -0.85 14.01 5.63
CA PHE A 40 -0.51 13.03 6.68
C PHE A 40 1.00 12.88 6.86
N LEU A 41 1.77 12.69 5.78
CA LEU A 41 3.22 12.54 5.84
C LEU A 41 3.94 13.81 6.31
N GLU A 42 3.38 14.99 6.03
CA GLU A 42 3.88 16.27 6.54
C GLU A 42 3.65 16.40 8.06
N ALA A 43 2.47 16.03 8.54
CA ALA A 43 2.14 16.07 9.96
C ALA A 43 2.83 14.97 10.79
N ASN A 44 3.22 13.86 10.16
CA ASN A 44 3.76 12.69 10.83
C ASN A 44 5.15 12.32 10.29
N PRO A 45 6.23 13.02 10.70
CA PRO A 45 7.56 12.89 10.09
C PRO A 45 8.21 11.52 10.29
N SER A 46 7.76 10.75 11.29
CA SER A 46 8.29 9.41 11.60
C SER A 46 7.52 8.27 10.93
N GLU A 47 6.40 8.56 10.28
CA GLU A 47 5.52 7.55 9.70
C GLU A 47 5.88 7.25 8.24
N ILE A 48 5.63 6.00 7.85
CA ILE A 48 5.79 5.50 6.48
C ILE A 48 4.44 5.02 5.98
N VAL A 49 4.06 5.48 4.79
CA VAL A 49 2.85 5.06 4.08
C VAL A 49 3.22 4.08 2.98
N THR A 50 2.49 2.96 2.88
CA THR A 50 2.58 2.04 1.74
C THR A 50 1.29 2.04 0.93
N ILE A 51 1.41 2.24 -0.38
CA ILE A 51 0.31 2.22 -1.34
C ILE A 51 0.52 1.03 -2.28
N PHE A 52 -0.50 0.17 -2.35
CA PHE A 52 -0.65 -0.85 -3.39
C PHE A 52 -1.66 -0.34 -4.40
N ILE A 53 -1.29 -0.27 -5.67
CA ILE A 53 -2.14 0.19 -6.76
C ILE A 53 -2.62 -1.02 -7.54
N GLU A 54 -3.92 -1.29 -7.50
CA GLU A 54 -4.54 -2.16 -8.51
C GLU A 54 -4.67 -1.34 -9.79
N ASP A 55 -3.71 -1.55 -10.69
CA ASP A 55 -3.37 -0.57 -11.72
C ASP A 55 -4.05 -0.88 -13.05
N TYR A 56 -5.04 -0.07 -13.39
CA TYR A 56 -5.72 -0.07 -14.68
C TYR A 56 -5.38 1.17 -15.53
N VAL A 57 -4.33 1.91 -15.16
CA VAL A 57 -3.86 3.10 -15.88
C VAL A 57 -3.00 2.66 -17.06
N THR A 58 -3.43 3.05 -18.25
CA THR A 58 -2.79 2.81 -19.54
C THR A 58 -2.16 4.06 -20.14
N SER A 59 -2.59 5.26 -19.70
CA SER A 59 -1.99 6.51 -20.15
C SER A 59 -0.48 6.55 -19.82
N PRO A 60 0.38 6.96 -20.78
CA PRO A 60 1.83 6.96 -20.55
C PRO A 60 2.24 7.82 -19.36
N ASN A 61 2.92 7.20 -18.37
CA ASN A 61 3.33 7.84 -17.13
C ASN A 61 2.18 8.48 -16.31
N GLY A 62 0.94 8.03 -16.49
CA GLY A 62 -0.22 8.60 -15.79
C GLY A 62 -0.07 8.58 -14.27
N LEU A 63 0.43 7.47 -13.71
CA LEU A 63 0.69 7.35 -12.28
C LEU A 63 1.79 8.31 -11.80
N ASN A 64 2.94 8.36 -12.46
CA ASN A 64 4.00 9.29 -12.06
C ASN A 64 3.50 10.74 -12.06
N LYS A 65 2.76 11.15 -13.10
CA LYS A 65 2.20 12.50 -13.21
C LYS A 65 1.27 12.85 -12.05
N VAL A 66 0.35 11.97 -11.66
CA VAL A 66 -0.60 12.27 -10.58
C VAL A 66 0.10 12.32 -9.21
N PHE A 67 1.12 11.50 -8.97
CA PHE A 67 1.92 11.58 -7.74
C PHE A 67 2.83 12.80 -7.69
N ASP A 68 3.40 13.21 -8.83
CA ASP A 68 4.17 14.46 -8.93
C ASP A 68 3.28 15.68 -8.68
N ALA A 69 2.07 15.70 -9.27
CA ALA A 69 1.07 16.74 -9.02
C ALA A 69 0.57 16.77 -7.56
N ALA A 70 0.63 15.63 -6.87
CA ALA A 70 0.33 15.53 -5.44
C ALA A 70 1.48 15.98 -4.53
N ASP A 71 2.67 16.30 -5.08
CA ASP A 71 3.91 16.61 -4.36
C ASP A 71 4.33 15.49 -3.38
N LEU A 72 4.15 14.23 -3.81
CA LEU A 72 4.52 13.04 -3.04
C LEU A 72 5.91 12.48 -3.41
N ARG A 73 6.48 12.90 -4.54
CA ARG A 73 7.74 12.33 -5.05
C ARG A 73 8.92 12.51 -4.10
N LYS A 74 8.92 13.58 -3.31
CA LYS A 74 9.90 13.85 -2.24
C LYS A 74 9.92 12.80 -1.12
N TYR A 75 8.85 12.01 -0.98
CA TYR A 75 8.76 10.91 -0.01
C TYR A 75 9.05 9.54 -0.62
N TRP A 76 9.09 9.44 -1.95
CA TRP A 76 9.03 8.16 -2.66
C TRP A 76 10.31 7.35 -2.49
N PHE A 77 10.17 6.11 -1.99
CA PHE A 77 11.29 5.18 -1.88
C PHE A 77 11.71 4.65 -3.27
N PRO A 78 12.96 4.91 -3.72
CA PRO A 78 13.36 4.59 -5.09
C PRO A 78 13.54 3.08 -5.31
N VAL A 79 13.00 2.57 -6.42
CA VAL A 79 13.11 1.15 -6.84
C VAL A 79 14.56 0.66 -6.90
N SER A 80 15.50 1.53 -7.30
CA SER A 80 16.93 1.22 -7.37
C SER A 80 17.55 0.87 -6.02
N GLN A 81 16.96 1.32 -4.91
CA GLN A 81 17.40 1.02 -3.55
C GLN A 81 16.56 -0.08 -2.89
N MET A 82 15.52 -0.58 -3.55
CA MET A 82 14.71 -1.67 -3.01
C MET A 82 15.53 -2.95 -3.01
N PRO A 83 15.46 -3.76 -1.94
CA PRO A 83 16.25 -4.97 -1.83
C PRO A 83 15.89 -5.96 -2.94
N LYS A 84 16.93 -6.63 -3.45
CA LYS A 84 16.83 -7.72 -4.43
C LYS A 84 17.60 -8.92 -3.89
N ASN A 85 17.25 -10.12 -4.35
CA ASN A 85 17.98 -11.35 -4.06
C ASN A 85 18.12 -11.63 -2.54
N GLY A 86 17.04 -11.44 -1.77
CA GLY A 86 17.01 -11.74 -0.34
C GLY A 86 17.78 -10.77 0.57
N ARG A 87 18.21 -9.63 0.05
CA ARG A 87 18.77 -8.53 0.87
C ARG A 87 17.70 -7.97 1.81
N ASN A 88 18.14 -7.41 2.92
CA ASN A 88 17.25 -6.76 3.88
C ASN A 88 16.74 -5.41 3.33
N TRP A 89 15.51 -5.07 3.67
CA TRP A 89 15.05 -3.68 3.59
C TRP A 89 15.87 -2.80 4.55
N PRO A 90 16.06 -1.50 4.24
CA PRO A 90 16.56 -0.55 5.22
C PRO A 90 15.65 -0.51 6.45
N THR A 91 16.22 -0.08 7.58
CA THR A 91 15.42 0.11 8.79
C THR A 91 14.42 1.26 8.58
N VAL A 92 13.32 1.25 9.34
CA VAL A 92 12.37 2.37 9.36
C VAL A 92 13.08 3.70 9.68
N ASP A 93 14.09 3.67 10.57
CA ASP A 93 14.90 4.84 10.87
C ASP A 93 15.67 5.38 9.67
N ASP A 94 16.30 4.50 8.90
CA ASP A 94 17.05 4.91 7.71
C ASP A 94 16.11 5.45 6.63
N MET A 95 14.92 4.85 6.49
CA MET A 95 13.87 5.33 5.59
C MET A 95 13.40 6.73 5.98
N VAL A 96 13.06 6.94 7.26
CA VAL A 96 12.64 8.24 7.81
C VAL A 96 13.74 9.29 7.66
N ARG A 97 14.98 8.95 8.02
CA ARG A 97 16.13 9.88 7.96
C ARG A 97 16.43 10.35 6.53
N LYS A 98 16.20 9.48 5.53
CA LYS A 98 16.35 9.81 4.11
C LYS A 98 15.08 10.37 3.47
N ASN A 99 14.02 10.56 4.26
CA ASN A 99 12.69 10.94 3.81
C ASN A 99 12.08 9.99 2.77
N HIS A 100 12.52 8.72 2.70
CA HIS A 100 11.92 7.69 1.85
C HIS A 100 10.70 7.05 2.56
N ARG A 101 9.67 7.86 2.81
CA ARG A 101 8.52 7.55 3.66
C ARG A 101 7.25 7.14 2.90
N LEU A 102 7.36 6.95 1.58
CA LEU A 102 6.29 6.49 0.72
C LEU A 102 6.77 5.30 -0.12
N LEU A 103 6.20 4.13 0.12
CA LEU A 103 6.37 2.94 -0.71
C LEU A 103 5.16 2.84 -1.66
N VAL A 104 5.42 2.75 -2.96
CA VAL A 104 4.36 2.63 -3.97
C VAL A 104 4.63 1.38 -4.80
N PHE A 105 3.65 0.49 -4.83
CA PHE A 105 3.67 -0.73 -5.62
C PHE A 105 2.53 -0.73 -6.64
N THR A 106 2.79 -1.25 -7.83
CA THR A 106 1.79 -1.46 -8.89
C THR A 106 1.59 -2.95 -9.15
N SER A 107 0.37 -3.33 -9.54
CA SER A 107 0.04 -4.68 -10.02
C SER A 107 0.49 -4.95 -11.47
N LYS A 108 1.03 -3.95 -12.20
CA LYS A 108 1.53 -4.09 -13.58
C LYS A 108 3.04 -4.22 -13.66
N SER A 109 3.52 -5.42 -13.99
CA SER A 109 4.94 -5.76 -14.00
C SER A 109 5.83 -4.91 -14.93
N TRP A 110 5.31 -4.49 -16.08
CA TRP A 110 6.08 -3.74 -17.08
C TRP A 110 6.42 -2.32 -16.64
N LYS A 111 5.63 -1.72 -15.74
CA LYS A 111 5.84 -0.35 -15.25
C LYS A 111 7.06 -0.19 -14.36
N GLU A 112 7.59 -1.27 -13.79
CA GLU A 112 8.85 -1.18 -13.06
C GLU A 112 10.00 -0.77 -13.97
N ALA A 113 10.10 -1.40 -15.15
CA ALA A 113 11.14 -1.09 -16.12
C ALA A 113 10.85 0.21 -16.89
N ALA A 114 9.59 0.45 -17.25
CA ALA A 114 9.21 1.58 -18.10
C ALA A 114 9.00 2.89 -17.32
N GLU A 115 8.44 2.82 -16.10
CA GLU A 115 7.97 3.98 -15.34
C GLU A 115 8.63 4.08 -13.95
N GLY A 116 9.44 3.09 -13.56
CA GLY A 116 10.14 3.10 -12.27
C GLY A 116 9.22 2.94 -11.06
N ILE A 117 8.07 2.28 -11.22
CA ILE A 117 7.11 1.96 -10.14
C ILE A 117 7.26 0.48 -9.78
N ALA A 118 7.51 0.18 -8.51
CA ALA A 118 7.83 -1.17 -8.06
C ALA A 118 6.71 -2.17 -8.37
N TYR A 119 7.03 -3.29 -9.00
CA TYR A 119 6.06 -4.37 -9.21
C TYR A 119 5.87 -5.16 -7.91
N GLU A 120 4.65 -5.13 -7.35
CA GLU A 120 4.36 -5.62 -5.99
C GLU A 120 4.87 -7.04 -5.72
N TRP A 121 4.65 -7.96 -6.67
CA TRP A 121 4.98 -9.38 -6.52
C TRP A 121 6.49 -9.68 -6.51
N ARG A 122 7.35 -8.70 -6.82
CA ARG A 122 8.81 -8.84 -6.63
C ARG A 122 9.26 -8.58 -5.20
N TYR A 123 8.46 -7.83 -4.43
CA TYR A 123 8.92 -7.21 -3.18
C TYR A 123 8.10 -7.63 -1.96
N VAL A 124 6.86 -8.08 -2.17
CA VAL A 124 5.90 -8.36 -1.12
C VAL A 124 5.47 -9.83 -1.17
N VAL A 125 5.20 -10.40 0.01
CA VAL A 125 4.55 -11.71 0.14
C VAL A 125 3.15 -11.49 0.67
N GLU A 126 2.17 -12.02 -0.04
CA GLU A 126 0.82 -12.17 0.47
C GLU A 126 0.79 -13.42 1.38
N ASN A 127 0.60 -13.22 2.68
CA ASN A 127 0.31 -14.33 3.57
C ASN A 127 -1.16 -14.71 3.49
N GLN A 128 -1.44 -16.01 3.60
CA GLN A 128 -2.82 -16.51 3.64
C GLN A 128 -3.60 -15.86 4.79
N CYS A 129 -4.86 -15.53 4.51
CA CYS A 129 -5.82 -15.27 5.55
C CYS A 129 -6.01 -16.55 6.38
N GLU A 130 -5.59 -16.54 7.64
CA GLU A 130 -6.00 -17.54 8.61
C GLU A 130 -7.43 -17.20 9.07
N SER A 131 -8.43 -17.93 8.57
CA SER A 131 -9.69 -18.04 9.30
C SER A 131 -9.35 -18.80 10.58
N HIS A 132 -9.44 -18.15 11.74
CA HIS A 132 -9.03 -18.75 13.02
C HIS A 132 -9.61 -20.17 13.21
N GLU A 133 -8.74 -21.17 13.10
CA GLU A 133 -8.50 -22.18 14.13
C GLU A 133 -7.00 -22.50 14.07
N VAL A 134 -6.30 -22.19 15.15
CA VAL A 134 -4.83 -22.30 15.26
C VAL A 134 -4.44 -23.79 15.21
N ILE A 135 -3.43 -24.13 14.40
CA ILE A 135 -2.15 -24.75 14.79
C ILE A 135 -1.36 -25.01 13.50
N GLN A 136 -0.25 -24.30 13.29
CA GLN A 136 0.95 -24.98 12.78
C GLN A 136 2.22 -24.26 13.26
N THR A 137 2.82 -24.84 14.28
CA THR A 137 4.26 -24.72 14.53
C THR A 137 5.00 -25.34 13.35
N GLU A 138 5.75 -24.56 12.58
CA GLU A 138 6.95 -25.06 11.89
C GLU A 138 7.87 -23.91 11.42
N ASN A 139 9.11 -23.98 11.92
CA ASN A 139 10.35 -23.27 11.56
C ASN A 139 10.28 -22.14 10.51
N LEU A 140 10.14 -20.90 10.98
CA LEU A 140 10.49 -19.68 10.25
C LEU A 140 12.01 -19.46 10.20
N LEU A 141 12.73 -20.39 9.60
CA LEU A 141 14.08 -20.15 9.09
C LEU A 141 13.99 -20.24 7.57
N LEU A 142 13.77 -19.11 6.86
CA LEU A 142 14.40 -18.78 5.56
C LEU A 142 13.77 -17.69 4.66
N ARG A 143 12.83 -16.82 5.06
CA ARG A 143 12.35 -15.78 4.11
C ARG A 143 12.25 -14.37 4.72
N LYS A 144 13.20 -13.52 4.30
CA LYS A 144 13.38 -12.10 4.67
C LYS A 144 12.57 -11.19 3.74
N LEU A 145 11.24 -11.23 3.88
CA LEU A 145 10.29 -10.40 3.14
C LEU A 145 9.53 -9.50 4.15
N ILE A 146 8.99 -8.35 3.72
CA ILE A 146 8.08 -7.58 4.59
C ILE A 146 6.82 -8.41 4.74
N ASN A 147 6.59 -8.91 5.96
CA ASN A 147 5.43 -9.73 6.29
C ASN A 147 4.28 -8.81 6.68
N PHE A 148 3.29 -8.66 5.80
CA PHE A 148 2.03 -8.01 6.13
C PHE A 148 1.08 -9.07 6.71
N ARG A 149 0.63 -8.88 7.96
CA ARG A 149 -0.40 -9.74 8.57
C ARG A 149 -1.76 -9.12 8.29
N LEU A 150 -2.56 -9.76 7.44
CA LEU A 150 -3.97 -9.42 7.23
C LEU A 150 -4.76 -9.85 8.46
N ILE A 151 -5.26 -8.90 9.27
CA ILE A 151 -6.16 -9.18 10.39
C ILE A 151 -7.57 -8.79 9.93
N GLY A 152 -8.45 -9.78 9.78
CA GLY A 152 -9.86 -9.60 9.41
C GLY A 152 -10.20 -10.12 8.00
N CYS A 153 -10.49 -11.42 7.89
CA CYS A 153 -11.06 -12.02 6.68
C CYS A 153 -12.47 -12.53 7.03
N GLY A 154 -13.51 -11.81 6.59
CA GLY A 154 -14.89 -12.29 6.68
C GLY A 154 -15.16 -13.41 5.65
N ASN A 155 -16.13 -14.29 5.95
CA ASN A 155 -16.49 -15.51 5.20
C ASN A 155 -17.08 -15.28 3.79
N TYR A 156 -16.57 -14.34 3.00
CA TYR A 156 -17.05 -14.10 1.66
C TYR A 156 -15.91 -14.08 0.65
N ARG A 157 -16.11 -14.88 -0.39
CA ARG A 157 -15.26 -15.13 -1.55
C ARG A 157 -15.10 -13.88 -2.42
N TRP A 158 -14.57 -12.78 -1.89
CA TRP A 158 -14.16 -11.57 -2.64
C TRP A 158 -13.01 -10.91 -1.88
N LYS A 159 -11.80 -11.03 -2.42
CA LYS A 159 -10.59 -10.47 -1.83
C LYS A 159 -10.58 -8.94 -1.99
N TRP A 160 -9.96 -8.29 -1.00
CA TRP A 160 -9.46 -6.91 -0.94
C TRP A 160 -10.44 -5.83 -0.49
N TRP A 161 -10.35 -5.49 0.80
CA TRP A 161 -10.80 -4.20 1.32
C TRP A 161 -9.66 -3.18 1.24
N ASN A 162 -10.00 -1.93 0.94
CA ASN A 162 -9.13 -0.75 0.89
C ASN A 162 -8.28 -0.58 2.17
N ALA A 163 -7.10 -1.20 2.24
CA ALA A 163 -6.16 -1.04 3.35
C ALA A 163 -4.99 -0.13 2.95
N ILE A 164 -4.92 1.08 3.51
CA ILE A 164 -3.68 1.87 3.56
C ILE A 164 -2.87 1.31 4.74
N TRP A 165 -1.62 0.91 4.49
CA TRP A 165 -0.77 0.30 5.51
C TRP A 165 0.19 1.34 6.08
N LEU A 166 0.08 1.58 7.39
CA LEU A 166 1.00 2.40 8.17
C LEU A 166 2.02 1.51 8.87
N MET A 167 3.31 1.80 8.68
CA MET A 167 4.39 1.16 9.42
C MET A 167 4.97 2.14 10.43
N SER A 168 4.61 1.97 11.71
CA SER A 168 5.24 2.65 12.85
C SER A 168 6.09 1.66 13.66
N LYS A 169 7.13 2.16 14.34
CA LYS A 169 8.00 1.34 15.21
C LYS A 169 7.26 0.79 16.45
N PRO A 170 7.82 -0.27 17.06
CA PRO A 170 7.53 -1.65 16.71
C PRO A 170 6.10 -2.06 17.15
N TRP A 171 5.37 -2.76 16.26
CA TRP A 171 4.11 -3.46 16.53
C TRP A 171 2.82 -2.62 16.68
N ARG A 172 2.65 -1.52 15.95
CA ARG A 172 1.31 -0.95 15.77
C ARG A 172 1.03 -0.60 14.31
N ILE A 173 0.33 -1.51 13.64
CA ILE A 173 -0.49 -1.17 12.47
C ILE A 173 -1.72 -0.48 13.04
N THR A 174 -1.81 0.85 12.92
CA THR A 174 -3.02 1.59 13.27
C THR A 174 -3.94 1.62 12.05
N TYR A 175 -5.12 1.03 12.20
CA TYR A 175 -6.23 1.17 11.27
C TYR A 175 -7.12 2.32 11.75
N HIS A 176 -7.38 3.30 10.88
CA HIS A 176 -8.39 4.32 11.14
C HIS A 176 -9.69 3.90 10.44
N GLU A 177 -10.56 3.24 11.20
CA GLU A 177 -11.93 2.99 10.78
C GLU A 177 -12.73 4.28 10.95
N HIS A 178 -13.38 4.73 9.88
CA HIS A 178 -14.30 5.86 9.90
C HIS A 178 -15.61 5.42 10.57
N ASN A 179 -15.57 5.08 11.85
CA ASN A 179 -16.72 5.01 12.76
C ASN A 179 -16.20 4.89 14.20
N ASN A 180 -16.50 5.91 15.02
CA ASN A 180 -16.10 6.03 16.42
C ASN A 180 -16.25 4.72 17.22
N LYS A 181 -15.12 4.05 17.51
CA LYS A 181 -14.85 3.31 18.75
C LYS A 181 -13.39 2.82 18.75
N VAL A 182 -12.52 3.55 19.47
CA VAL A 182 -11.20 3.05 19.84
C VAL A 182 -11.41 1.91 20.84
N THR A 183 -11.18 0.67 20.42
CA THR A 183 -11.07 -0.46 21.35
C THR A 183 -9.59 -0.71 21.62
N ASP A 184 -9.15 -0.33 22.81
CA ASP A 184 -7.82 -0.63 23.32
C ASP A 184 -7.74 -2.14 23.65
N LEU A 185 -6.97 -2.87 22.84
CA LEU A 185 -6.74 -4.31 23.00
C LEU A 185 -5.75 -4.66 24.12
N SER A 186 -5.33 -3.69 24.95
CA SER A 186 -4.49 -3.92 26.14
C SER A 186 -5.19 -4.71 27.26
N LYS A 187 -6.51 -4.95 27.18
CA LYS A 187 -7.31 -5.60 28.22
C LYS A 187 -7.67 -7.08 27.98
N LEU A 188 -7.14 -7.73 26.94
CA LEU A 188 -7.46 -9.13 26.64
C LEU A 188 -6.33 -10.13 26.95
N LEU A 189 -5.32 -9.73 27.75
CA LEU A 189 -4.25 -10.61 28.21
C LEU A 189 -4.02 -10.50 29.73
N SER A 190 -5.07 -10.75 30.52
CA SER A 190 -4.95 -11.18 31.93
C SER A 190 -5.73 -12.46 32.14
#